data_AF-A0A0F8XD94-F1
#
_entry.id   AF-A0A0F8XD94-F1
#
_cell.length_a   1.000
_cell.length_b   1.000
_cell.length_c   1.000
_cell.angle_alpha   90.00
_cell.angle_beta   90.00
_cell.angle_gamma   90.00
#
_symmetry.space_group_name_H-M   'P 1'
#
loop_
_entity.id
_entity.type
_entity.pdbx_description
1 polymer ?
#
loop_
_entity_poly.entity_id
_entity_poly.type
_entity_poly.pdbx_seq_one_letter_code
_entity_poly.pdbx_strand_id
1 'polypeptide(L)'
;LNDVTETLIEETTFDLPSEFLTRWIQNSGDEELTEKQAKAEYERSEKGLRYQLIEGKIIADNEMQITFEEIKAYAKEMIKAQMAQYGQADPEEKQLDDIAARILSNQDEVKRLSEQLMNKKLLDFFKEKVKTKTKEVSFDDFVKEAYK
;
A
#
# COMPACT_ATOMS: atom_id res chain seq x y z
N LEU A 1 -2.31 -1.34 -10.14
CA LEU A 1 -3.01 -1.22 -8.84
C LEU A 1 -4.10 -0.15 -8.94
N ASN A 2 -3.75 1.04 -9.45
CA ASN A 2 -4.66 2.18 -9.64
C ASN A 2 -6.03 1.80 -10.24
N ASP A 3 -6.09 1.13 -11.40
CA ASP A 3 -7.37 0.75 -12.01
C ASP A 3 -8.24 -0.13 -11.09
N VAL A 4 -7.62 -1.07 -10.37
CA VAL A 4 -8.31 -1.95 -9.41
C VAL A 4 -8.82 -1.12 -8.23
N THR A 5 -7.99 -0.23 -7.69
CA THR A 5 -8.36 0.69 -6.60
C THR A 5 -9.53 1.58 -7.00
N GLU A 6 -9.47 2.21 -8.17
CA GLU A 6 -10.55 3.07 -8.69
C GLU A 6 -11.85 2.27 -8.89
N THR A 7 -11.77 1.11 -9.55
CA THR A 7 -12.92 0.23 -9.76
C THR A 7 -13.54 -0.20 -8.43
N LEU A 8 -12.72 -0.59 -7.45
CA LEU A 8 -13.21 -1.00 -6.13
C LEU A 8 -13.95 0.13 -5.42
N ILE A 9 -13.44 1.36 -5.48
CA ILE A 9 -14.10 2.53 -4.89
C ILE A 9 -15.42 2.84 -5.61
N GLU A 10 -15.44 2.77 -6.95
CA GLU A 10 -16.62 3.08 -7.76
C GLU A 10 -17.73 2.03 -7.62
N GLU A 11 -17.38 0.75 -7.57
CA GLU A 11 -18.36 -0.35 -7.49
C GLU A 11 -18.80 -0.65 -6.04
N THR A 12 -18.02 -0.25 -5.03
CA THR A 12 -18.34 -0.54 -3.62
C THR A 12 -18.95 0.67 -2.93
N THR A 13 -20.28 0.71 -2.86
CA THR A 13 -21.01 1.80 -2.20
C THR A 13 -21.31 1.49 -0.73
N PHE A 14 -20.96 2.42 0.14
CA PHE A 14 -21.31 2.43 1.57
C PHE A 14 -21.24 3.85 2.13
N ASP A 15 -21.93 4.08 3.25
CA ASP A 15 -21.96 5.39 3.89
C ASP A 15 -20.78 5.59 4.82
N LEU A 16 -20.14 6.75 4.70
CA LEU A 16 -19.16 7.23 5.67
C LEU A 16 -19.82 8.18 6.66
N PRO A 17 -19.47 8.13 7.96
CA PRO A 17 -19.97 9.07 8.96
C PRO A 17 -19.27 10.42 8.79
N SER A 18 -19.64 11.18 7.75
CA SER A 18 -18.96 12.40 7.30
C SER A 18 -18.85 13.47 8.39
N GLU A 19 -19.88 13.66 9.21
CA GLU A 19 -19.85 14.60 10.34
C GLU A 19 -18.79 14.22 11.38
N PHE A 20 -18.72 12.93 11.75
CA PHE A 20 -17.73 12.44 12.69
C PHE A 20 -16.32 12.57 12.11
N LEU A 21 -16.13 12.15 10.86
CA LEU A 21 -14.83 12.19 10.20
C LEU A 21 -14.32 13.63 10.01
N THR A 22 -15.21 14.56 9.67
CA THR A 22 -14.86 15.98 9.57
C THR A 22 -14.42 16.52 10.94
N ARG A 23 -15.18 16.23 12.01
CA ARG A 23 -14.79 16.62 13.38
C ARG A 23 -13.50 15.96 13.83
N TRP A 24 -13.29 14.71 13.46
CA TRP A 24 -12.06 13.99 13.79
C TRP A 24 -10.86 14.65 13.10
N ILE A 25 -10.94 14.92 11.79
CA ILE A 25 -9.90 15.64 11.02
C ILE A 25 -9.61 17.02 11.61
N GLN A 26 -10.66 17.72 12.06
CA GLN A 26 -10.53 19.03 12.69
C GLN A 26 -9.61 19.01 13.93
N ASN A 27 -9.60 17.90 14.67
CA ASN A 27 -8.97 17.77 15.98
C ASN A 27 -7.78 16.79 16.00
N SER A 28 -7.48 16.09 14.91
CA SER A 28 -6.47 15.04 14.86
C SER A 28 -5.05 15.52 14.53
N GLY A 29 -4.91 16.76 14.03
CA GLY A 29 -3.62 17.36 13.71
C GLY A 29 -2.96 18.06 14.90
N ASP A 30 -1.74 18.55 14.71
CA ASP A 30 -1.02 19.33 15.72
C ASP A 30 -1.71 20.66 16.04
N GLU A 31 -2.44 21.23 15.07
CA GLU A 31 -3.25 22.44 15.20
C GLU A 31 -4.71 22.14 14.84
N GLU A 32 -5.64 22.74 15.59
CA GLU A 32 -7.07 22.64 15.30
C GLU A 32 -7.40 23.37 13.99
N LEU A 33 -8.03 22.66 13.06
CA LEU A 33 -8.47 23.25 11.80
C LEU A 33 -9.77 24.03 12.00
N THR A 34 -10.01 25.04 11.15
CA THR A 34 -11.36 25.60 11.05
C THR A 34 -12.31 24.59 10.41
N GLU A 35 -13.61 24.70 10.68
CA GLU A 35 -14.65 23.83 10.08
C GLU A 35 -14.54 23.77 8.53
N LYS A 36 -14.26 24.92 7.89
CA LYS A 36 -14.09 24.99 6.44
C LYS A 36 -12.86 24.22 5.95
N GLN A 37 -11.75 24.30 6.69
CA GLN A 37 -10.53 23.54 6.36
C GLN A 37 -10.75 22.05 6.58
N ALA A 38 -11.33 21.67 7.71
CA ALA A 38 -11.62 20.27 8.01
C ALA A 38 -12.54 19.63 6.96
N LYS A 39 -13.56 20.35 6.51
CA LYS A 39 -14.45 19.88 5.43
C LYS A 39 -13.70 19.69 4.11
N ALA A 40 -12.84 20.63 3.73
CA ALA A 40 -12.04 20.51 2.52
C ALA A 40 -11.05 19.32 2.58
N GLU A 41 -10.45 19.08 3.74
CA GLU A 41 -9.57 17.92 3.95
C GLU A 41 -10.35 16.59 3.97
N TYR A 42 -11.56 16.56 4.52
CA TYR A 42 -12.45 15.40 4.40
C TYR A 42 -12.77 15.10 2.93
N GLU A 43 -13.20 16.09 2.15
CA GLU A 43 -13.52 15.92 0.72
C GLU A 43 -12.30 15.42 -0.09
N ARG A 44 -11.08 15.86 0.26
CA ARG A 44 -9.83 15.38 -0.35
C ARG A 44 -9.47 13.97 0.05
N SER A 45 -9.73 13.58 1.29
CA SER A 45 -9.34 12.29 1.86
C SER A 45 -10.39 11.19 1.67
N GLU A 46 -11.63 11.53 1.33
CA GLU A 46 -12.76 10.59 1.30
C GLU A 46 -12.45 9.34 0.46
N LYS A 47 -11.94 9.52 -0.76
CA LYS A 47 -11.58 8.38 -1.64
C LYS A 47 -10.54 7.46 -0.99
N GLY A 48 -9.53 8.04 -0.35
CA GLY A 48 -8.50 7.30 0.37
C GLY A 48 -9.07 6.53 1.56
N LEU A 49 -9.91 7.18 2.37
CA LEU A 49 -10.58 6.55 3.52
C LEU A 49 -11.49 5.38 3.08
N ARG A 50 -12.23 5.56 1.97
CA ARG A 50 -13.03 4.48 1.39
C ARG A 50 -12.17 3.30 1.00
N TYR A 51 -11.10 3.55 0.28
CA TYR A 51 -10.19 2.49 -0.15
C TYR A 51 -9.56 1.76 1.04
N GLN A 52 -9.12 2.48 2.07
CA GLN A 52 -8.57 1.87 3.30
C GLN A 52 -9.56 0.90 3.97
N LEU A 53 -10.85 1.22 4.00
CA LEU A 53 -11.88 0.33 4.55
C LEU A 53 -12.13 -0.88 3.66
N ILE A 54 -12.18 -0.68 2.35
CA ILE A 54 -12.33 -1.78 1.37
C ILE A 54 -11.12 -2.72 1.48
N GLU A 55 -9.92 -2.18 1.48
CA GLU A 55 -8.65 -2.89 1.62
C GLU A 55 -8.62 -3.68 2.93
N GLY A 56 -8.94 -3.03 4.06
CA GLY A 56 -9.02 -3.68 5.36
C GLY A 56 -10.03 -4.85 5.38
N LYS A 57 -11.17 -4.71 4.71
CA LYS A 57 -12.15 -5.79 4.58
C LYS A 57 -11.62 -6.95 3.74
N ILE A 58 -10.93 -6.67 2.63
CA ILE A 58 -10.31 -7.71 1.78
C ILE A 58 -9.25 -8.47 2.56
N ILE A 59 -8.38 -7.76 3.29
CA ILE A 59 -7.36 -8.37 4.15
C ILE A 59 -8.01 -9.30 5.19
N ALA A 60 -9.06 -8.82 5.88
CA ALA A 60 -9.75 -9.59 6.91
C ALA A 60 -10.48 -10.82 6.35
N ASP A 61 -11.28 -10.65 5.29
CA ASP A 61 -12.10 -11.71 4.71
C ASP A 61 -11.25 -12.82 4.05
N ASN A 62 -10.00 -12.52 3.68
CA ASN A 62 -9.06 -13.46 3.07
C ASN A 62 -7.94 -13.89 4.04
N GLU A 63 -8.06 -13.56 5.33
CA GLU A 63 -7.11 -13.92 6.38
C GLU A 63 -5.66 -13.58 6.03
N MET A 64 -5.45 -12.46 5.34
CA MET A 64 -4.12 -12.02 4.92
C MET A 64 -3.34 -11.55 6.14
N GLN A 65 -2.48 -12.41 6.65
CA GLN A 65 -1.60 -12.11 7.76
C GLN A 65 -0.16 -11.93 7.29
N ILE A 66 0.60 -11.16 8.04
CA ILE A 66 2.05 -11.02 7.86
C ILE A 66 2.72 -11.56 9.10
N THR A 67 3.58 -12.55 8.91
CA THR A 67 4.41 -13.12 9.96
C THR A 67 5.75 -12.39 10.04
N PHE A 68 6.40 -12.46 11.19
CA PHE A 68 7.72 -11.86 11.38
C PHE A 68 8.76 -12.49 10.44
N GLU A 69 8.66 -13.80 10.21
CA GLU A 69 9.50 -14.55 9.28
C GLU A 69 9.38 -14.03 7.85
N GLU A 70 8.17 -13.70 7.40
CA GLU A 70 7.94 -13.13 6.07
C GLU A 70 8.51 -11.72 5.97
N ILE A 71 8.37 -10.88 7.01
CA ILE A 71 8.99 -9.54 7.03
C ILE A 71 10.50 -9.67 6.95
N LYS A 72 11.08 -10.62 7.69
CA LYS A 72 12.53 -10.89 7.66
C LYS A 72 12.99 -11.36 6.29
N ALA A 73 12.29 -12.31 5.68
CA ALA A 73 12.61 -12.78 4.33
C ALA A 73 12.54 -11.62 3.32
N TYR A 74 11.48 -10.82 3.38
CA TYR A 74 11.30 -9.65 2.52
C TYR A 74 12.40 -8.60 2.72
N ALA A 75 12.80 -8.32 3.96
CA ALA A 75 13.92 -7.42 4.26
C ALA A 75 15.23 -7.92 3.62
N LYS A 76 15.52 -9.22 3.71
CA LYS A 76 16.71 -9.82 3.10
C LYS A 76 16.71 -9.69 1.58
N GLU A 77 15.56 -9.88 0.92
CA GLU A 77 15.41 -9.66 -0.52
C GLU A 77 15.73 -8.21 -0.91
N MET A 78 15.20 -7.24 -0.15
CA MET A 78 15.46 -5.82 -0.38
C MET A 78 16.94 -5.46 -0.18
N ILE A 79 17.56 -5.96 0.90
CA ILE A 79 18.98 -5.75 1.17
C ILE A 79 19.83 -6.32 0.03
N LYS A 80 19.54 -7.56 -0.41
CA LYS A 80 20.23 -8.20 -1.53
C LYS A 80 20.11 -7.38 -2.82
N ALA A 81 18.91 -6.89 -3.12
CA ALA A 81 18.68 -6.03 -4.28
C ALA A 81 19.47 -4.71 -4.19
N GLN A 82 19.51 -4.09 -3.01
CA GLN A 82 20.28 -2.87 -2.77
C GLN A 82 21.79 -3.12 -2.89
N MET A 83 22.31 -4.21 -2.32
CA MET A 83 23.73 -4.58 -2.42
C MET A 83 24.15 -4.86 -3.87
N ALA A 84 23.30 -5.53 -4.64
CA ALA A 84 23.54 -5.78 -6.06
C ALA A 84 23.65 -4.47 -6.87
N GLN A 85 22.86 -3.45 -6.55
CA GLN A 85 22.97 -2.12 -7.18
C GLN A 85 24.32 -1.45 -6.92
N TYR A 86 24.96 -1.76 -5.79
CA TYR A 86 26.31 -1.29 -5.44
C TYR A 86 27.43 -2.27 -5.83
N GLY A 87 27.14 -3.26 -6.67
CA GLY A 87 28.14 -4.21 -7.20
C GLY A 87 28.43 -5.41 -6.29
N GLN A 88 27.70 -5.58 -5.20
CA GLN A 88 27.79 -6.74 -4.31
C GLN A 88 26.66 -7.73 -4.63
N ALA A 89 26.79 -8.43 -5.76
CA ALA A 89 25.73 -9.27 -6.32
C ALA A 89 25.47 -10.57 -5.54
N ASP A 90 26.43 -11.04 -4.74
CA ASP A 90 26.34 -12.30 -3.99
C ASP A 90 26.77 -12.12 -2.52
N PRO A 91 25.96 -11.44 -1.70
CA PRO A 91 26.25 -11.25 -0.29
C PRO A 91 26.07 -12.55 0.50
N GLU A 92 26.92 -12.76 1.51
CA GLU A 92 26.82 -13.93 2.39
C GLU A 92 25.51 -13.92 3.19
N GLU A 93 24.90 -15.09 3.36
CA GLU A 93 23.60 -15.24 4.06
C GLU A 93 23.64 -14.68 5.49
N LYS A 94 24.76 -14.88 6.19
CA LYS A 94 24.99 -14.36 7.54
C LYS A 94 25.00 -12.83 7.56
N GLN A 95 25.62 -12.19 6.57
CA GLN A 95 25.64 -10.74 6.46
C GLN A 95 24.22 -10.19 6.24
N LEU A 96 23.42 -10.85 5.39
CA LEU A 96 22.02 -10.48 5.17
C LEU A 96 21.20 -10.62 6.46
N ASP A 97 21.40 -11.70 7.23
CA ASP A 97 20.72 -11.90 8.51
C ASP A 97 21.07 -10.82 9.54
N ASP A 98 22.35 -10.46 9.67
CA ASP A 98 22.81 -9.44 10.61
C ASP A 98 22.24 -8.05 10.26
N ILE A 99 22.18 -7.69 8.98
CA ILE A 99 21.59 -6.42 8.52
C ILE A 99 20.07 -6.44 8.74
N ALA A 100 19.40 -7.53 8.34
CA ALA A 100 17.96 -7.66 8.53
C ALA A 100 17.57 -7.55 10.01
N ALA A 101 18.30 -8.20 10.91
CA ALA A 101 18.06 -8.11 12.36
C ALA A 101 18.16 -6.67 12.89
N ARG A 102 19.14 -5.89 12.41
CA ARG A 102 19.27 -4.47 12.78
C ARG A 102 18.12 -3.63 12.27
N ILE A 103 17.66 -3.83 11.03
CA ILE A 103 16.51 -3.12 10.49
C ILE A 103 15.25 -3.46 11.28
N LEU A 104 15.03 -4.75 11.56
CA LEU A 104 13.85 -5.24 12.27
C LEU A 104 13.84 -4.90 13.77
N SER A 105 14.97 -4.45 14.34
CA SER A 105 14.97 -3.86 15.69
C SER A 105 14.33 -2.47 15.75
N ASN A 106 14.14 -1.80 14.60
CA ASN A 106 13.43 -0.53 14.51
C ASN A 106 11.95 -0.78 14.18
N GLN A 107 11.06 -0.39 15.10
CA GLN A 107 9.62 -0.57 14.95
C GLN A 107 9.03 0.17 13.74
N ASP A 108 9.56 1.36 13.40
CA ASP A 108 9.10 2.11 12.23
C ASP A 108 9.45 1.39 10.93
N GLU A 109 10.63 0.77 10.87
CA GLU A 109 11.04 -0.05 9.73
C GLU A 109 10.23 -1.33 9.64
N VAL A 110 9.94 -2.00 10.77
CA VAL A 110 9.04 -3.17 10.78
C VAL A 110 7.67 -2.81 10.23
N LYS A 111 7.10 -1.68 10.66
CA LYS A 111 5.81 -1.19 10.15
C LYS A 111 5.87 -0.93 8.65
N ARG A 112 6.87 -0.16 8.20
CA ARG A 112 7.06 0.17 6.78
C ARG A 112 7.22 -1.08 5.91
N LEU A 113 8.03 -2.04 6.34
CA LEU A 113 8.24 -3.29 5.61
C LEU A 113 6.98 -4.16 5.59
N SER A 114 6.22 -4.19 6.70
CA SER A 114 4.93 -4.89 6.77
C SER A 114 3.92 -4.31 5.78
N GLU A 115 3.80 -2.98 5.71
CA GLU A 115 2.91 -2.30 4.76
C GLU A 115 3.32 -2.59 3.30
N GLN A 116 4.61 -2.53 2.99
CA GLN A 116 5.12 -2.86 1.65
C GLN A 116 4.84 -4.31 1.26
N LEU A 117 5.06 -5.24 2.20
CA LEU A 117 4.78 -6.66 1.98
C LEU A 117 3.27 -6.92 1.82
N MET A 118 2.42 -6.24 2.58
CA MET A 118 0.96 -6.35 2.43
C MET A 118 0.52 -5.86 1.05
N ASN A 119 1.03 -4.73 0.59
CA ASN A 119 0.75 -4.20 -0.75
C ASN A 119 1.15 -5.19 -1.85
N LYS A 120 2.27 -5.90 -1.69
CA LYS A 120 2.68 -6.97 -2.61
C LYS A 120 1.68 -8.13 -2.59
N LYS A 121 1.28 -8.61 -1.41
CA LYS A 121 0.28 -9.67 -1.27
C LYS A 121 -1.07 -9.30 -1.90
N LEU A 122 -1.54 -8.07 -1.66
CA LEU A 122 -2.76 -7.55 -2.26
C LEU A 122 -2.66 -7.47 -3.79
N LEU A 123 -1.55 -6.97 -4.33
CA LEU A 123 -1.33 -6.92 -5.77
C LEU A 123 -1.40 -8.31 -6.40
N ASP A 124 -0.76 -9.31 -5.78
CA ASP A 124 -0.76 -10.68 -6.28
C ASP A 124 -2.15 -11.33 -6.16
N PHE A 125 -2.86 -11.07 -5.05
CA PHE A 125 -4.27 -11.46 -4.91
C PHE A 125 -5.16 -10.84 -5.99
N PHE A 126 -5.01 -9.55 -6.29
CA PHE A 126 -5.77 -8.89 -7.34
C PHE A 126 -5.46 -9.47 -8.72
N LYS A 127 -4.19 -9.75 -9.04
CA LYS A 127 -3.84 -10.42 -10.30
C LYS A 127 -4.50 -11.78 -10.46
N GLU A 128 -4.70 -12.51 -9.36
CA GLU A 128 -5.35 -13.83 -9.37
C GLU A 128 -6.88 -13.73 -9.51
N LYS A 129 -7.51 -12.79 -8.79
CA LYS A 129 -8.98 -12.71 -8.72
C LYS A 129 -9.61 -11.80 -9.77
N VAL A 130 -8.91 -10.75 -10.20
CA VAL A 130 -9.43 -9.79 -11.17
C VAL A 130 -9.30 -10.37 -12.57
N LYS A 131 -10.41 -10.42 -13.31
CA LYS A 131 -10.42 -10.83 -14.71
C LYS A 131 -9.76 -9.74 -15.56
N THR A 132 -8.58 -10.02 -16.08
CA THR A 132 -7.88 -9.13 -17.02
C THR A 132 -8.27 -9.44 -18.46
N LYS A 133 -8.33 -8.41 -19.31
CA LYS A 133 -8.48 -8.55 -20.76
C LYS A 133 -7.22 -8.02 -21.42
N THR A 134 -6.47 -8.90 -22.09
CA THR A 134 -5.32 -8.49 -22.89
C THR A 134 -5.82 -7.79 -24.16
N LYS A 135 -5.28 -6.60 -24.41
CA LYS A 135 -5.55 -5.82 -25.61
C LYS A 135 -4.22 -5.52 -26.30
N GLU A 136 -4.15 -5.79 -27.59
CA GLU A 136 -3.04 -5.35 -28.43
C GLU A 136 -3.21 -3.85 -28.75
N VAL A 137 -2.16 -3.08 -28.55
CA VAL A 137 -2.15 -1.63 -28.78
C VAL A 137 -0.89 -1.25 -29.55
N SER A 138 -0.98 -0.19 -30.36
CA SER A 138 0.22 0.40 -30.96
C SER A 138 1.08 1.09 -29.88
N PHE A 139 2.35 1.37 -30.18
CA PHE A 139 3.21 2.13 -29.27
C PHE A 139 2.63 3.51 -28.97
N ASP A 140 2.10 4.21 -29.97
CA ASP A 140 1.50 5.53 -29.81
C ASP A 140 0.27 5.50 -28.89
N ASP A 141 -0.55 4.45 -29.00
CA ASP A 141 -1.72 4.27 -28.13
C ASP A 141 -1.31 3.87 -26.70
N PHE A 142 -0.25 3.06 -26.55
CA PHE A 142 0.30 2.74 -25.24
C PHE A 142 0.81 3.99 -24.52
N VAL A 143 1.57 4.86 -25.20
CA VAL A 143 2.07 6.11 -24.61
C VAL A 143 0.91 7.02 -24.20
N LYS A 144 -0.13 7.16 -25.03
CA LYS A 144 -1.31 7.97 -24.67
C LYS A 144 -2.04 7.44 -23.44
N GLU A 145 -2.14 6.12 -23.29
CA GLU A 145 -2.87 5.51 -22.18
C GLU A 145 -2.03 5.47 -20.89
N ALA A 146 -0.72 5.23 -20.98
CA ALA A 146 0.18 5.12 -19.82
C ALA A 146 0.47 6.47 -19.13
N TYR A 147 0.29 7.59 -19.83
CA TYR A 147 0.54 8.96 -19.32
C TYR A 147 -0.74 9.80 -19.20
N LYS A 148 -1.89 9.14 -19.18
CA LYS A 148 -3.20 9.76 -18.98
C LYS A 148 -3.45 10.05 -17.50
#